data_AF-A0A1Q9E7I1-F1
#
_entry.id   AF-A0A1Q9E7I1-F1
#
_cell.length_a   1.000
_cell.length_b   1.000
_cell.length_c   1.000
_cell.angle_alpha   90.00
_cell.angle_beta   90.00
_cell.angle_gamma   90.00
#
_symmetry.space_group_name_H-M   'P 1'
#
loop_
_entity.id
_entity.type
_entity.pdbx_description
1 polymer ?
#
loop_
_entity_poly.entity_id
_entity_poly.type
_entity_poly.pdbx_seq_one_letter_code
_entity_poly.pdbx_strand_id
1 'polypeptide(L)'
;MHAPGRGSAGRNGSKTDLQKWFWEDALTLMQSNGTQSGHYHPSALIKVAAKPDFALSRLTEWKQVLIETSGSDGDHDAAKLHRFLEAAMSGDGDAAVRDGVVAADETQARAIWRLREGVSDAMTTAGYVYKYDVSLPLPRMYELVEDTRARLRDAGVEESAKTAGYGHLGDANLHLNVTSLTGRDDKVLDLLEPWLFEWVAKASGSISAEHGIGQCKPHFLHLSKADSAVDLMKTLKATLDPQGILNPYKVLV
;
A
#
# COMPACT_ATOMS: atom_id res chain seq x y z
N MET A 1 60.44 8.75 -7.47
CA MET A 1 59.89 7.90 -8.55
C MET A 1 58.52 7.42 -8.06
N HIS A 2 57.37 8.07 -8.26
CA HIS A 2 56.67 8.61 -9.45
C HIS A 2 56.24 7.54 -10.49
N ALA A 3 55.02 7.00 -10.28
CA ALA A 3 53.94 6.58 -11.20
C ALA A 3 54.24 5.62 -12.37
N PRO A 4 53.24 4.96 -13.05
CA PRO A 4 51.81 5.28 -13.20
C PRO A 4 50.87 4.12 -12.79
N GLY A 5 49.56 4.25 -12.55
CA GLY A 5 48.54 5.08 -13.20
C GLY A 5 47.79 4.26 -14.26
N ARG A 6 46.67 3.60 -13.91
CA ARG A 6 45.66 3.11 -14.86
C ARG A 6 44.26 3.31 -14.27
N GLY A 7 43.43 4.01 -15.05
CA GLY A 7 42.12 4.50 -14.64
C GLY A 7 40.93 3.65 -15.09
N SER A 8 39.79 4.09 -14.56
CA SER A 8 38.40 4.02 -15.03
C SER A 8 37.83 2.70 -15.58
N ALA A 9 36.85 2.17 -14.85
CA ALA A 9 35.58 1.77 -15.43
C ALA A 9 34.47 2.14 -14.45
N GLY A 10 33.89 3.33 -14.63
CA GLY A 10 32.68 3.76 -13.94
C GLY A 10 31.51 2.89 -14.38
N ARG A 11 30.87 2.20 -13.44
CA ARG A 11 29.54 1.63 -13.65
C ARG A 11 28.51 2.68 -13.25
N ASN A 12 28.06 3.46 -14.23
CA ASN A 12 26.79 4.18 -14.14
C ASN A 12 25.65 3.16 -14.10
N GLY A 13 25.20 2.84 -12.90
CA GLY A 13 23.91 2.17 -12.68
C GLY A 13 22.90 3.19 -12.22
N SER A 14 22.21 3.85 -13.17
CA SER A 14 21.03 4.65 -12.85
C SER A 14 19.88 3.71 -12.52
N LYS A 15 19.70 3.37 -11.23
CA LYS A 15 18.46 2.78 -10.74
C LYS A 15 17.43 3.89 -10.62
N THR A 16 16.43 3.86 -11.49
CA THR A 16 15.19 4.63 -11.35
C THR A 16 14.26 3.75 -10.53
N ASP A 17 14.10 4.05 -9.24
CA ASP A 17 13.14 3.35 -8.37
C ASP A 17 11.75 3.93 -8.62
N LEU A 18 10.96 3.26 -9.46
CA LEU A 18 9.56 3.59 -9.70
C LEU A 18 8.70 2.97 -8.59
N GLN A 19 8.27 3.78 -7.62
CA GLN A 19 7.25 3.38 -6.66
C GLN A 19 5.86 3.68 -7.25
N LYS A 20 5.02 2.64 -7.36
CA LYS A 20 3.63 2.75 -7.82
C LYS A 20 2.70 2.50 -6.64
N TRP A 21 1.73 3.38 -6.45
CA TRP A 21 0.81 3.34 -5.32
C TRP A 21 -0.62 3.31 -5.80
N PHE A 22 -1.50 2.55 -5.15
CA PHE A 22 -2.90 2.39 -5.54
C PHE A 22 -3.85 2.78 -4.40
N TRP A 23 -5.01 3.39 -4.66
CA TRP A 23 -6.11 3.51 -3.67
C TRP A 23 -7.51 3.56 -4.30
N GLU A 24 -8.48 2.99 -3.60
CA GLU A 24 -9.92 3.13 -3.84
C GLU A 24 -10.62 3.50 -2.52
N ASP A 25 -11.68 4.29 -2.58
CA ASP A 25 -12.63 4.63 -1.50
C ASP A 25 -12.18 5.47 -0.29
N ALA A 26 -10.89 5.70 -0.08
CA ALA A 26 -10.42 6.59 1.01
C ALA A 26 -10.98 8.02 0.91
N LEU A 27 -11.24 8.50 -0.32
CA LEU A 27 -11.76 9.84 -0.58
C LEU A 27 -13.22 10.01 -0.15
N THR A 28 -14.02 8.94 -0.10
CA THR A 28 -15.41 9.00 0.39
C THR A 28 -15.45 9.27 1.90
N LEU A 29 -14.41 8.84 2.64
CA LEU A 29 -14.28 9.06 4.09
C LEU A 29 -13.60 10.41 4.42
N MET A 30 -12.73 10.91 3.53
CA MET A 30 -12.00 12.18 3.71
C MET A 30 -12.84 13.46 3.59
N GLN A 31 -14.08 13.40 3.09
CA GLN A 31 -14.92 14.60 2.86
C GLN A 31 -15.40 15.30 4.15
N SER A 32 -14.96 14.87 5.34
CA SER A 32 -15.47 15.38 6.60
C SER A 32 -14.59 16.40 7.33
N ASN A 33 -13.27 16.48 7.12
CA ASN A 33 -12.44 17.41 7.92
C ASN A 33 -11.13 17.81 7.23
N GLY A 34 -10.92 19.11 7.03
CA GLY A 34 -9.70 19.67 6.46
C GLY A 34 -8.72 20.15 7.54
N THR A 35 -7.42 19.87 7.37
CA THR A 35 -6.33 20.52 8.12
C THR A 35 -4.99 20.49 7.36
N GLN A 36 -4.21 21.56 7.54
CA GLN A 36 -2.82 21.82 7.11
C GLN A 36 -1.83 21.26 8.18
N SER A 37 -0.50 21.17 8.09
CA SER A 37 0.62 21.60 7.24
C SER A 37 1.85 20.74 7.62
N GLY A 38 2.94 20.77 6.84
CA GLY A 38 4.22 20.12 7.18
C GLY A 38 5.16 20.01 5.98
N HIS A 39 6.44 20.37 6.16
CA HIS A 39 7.46 20.55 5.10
C HIS A 39 8.26 19.27 4.84
N TYR A 40 8.33 18.85 3.58
CA TYR A 40 9.32 17.92 3.02
C TYR A 40 9.42 18.12 1.50
N HIS A 41 10.62 17.95 0.94
CA HIS A 41 10.95 18.16 -0.49
C HIS A 41 11.02 16.79 -1.22
N PRO A 42 10.17 16.56 -2.23
CA PRO A 42 10.62 15.88 -3.46
C PRO A 42 10.05 16.47 -4.76
N SER A 43 10.80 16.27 -5.84
CA SER A 43 10.56 16.77 -7.20
C SER A 43 9.64 15.83 -8.00
N ALA A 44 8.52 16.35 -8.48
CA ALA A 44 7.58 15.76 -9.44
C ALA A 44 6.81 14.49 -9.01
N LEU A 45 5.51 14.68 -8.77
CA LEU A 45 4.55 13.66 -8.38
C LEU A 45 3.32 13.70 -9.30
N ILE A 46 2.80 12.55 -9.70
CA ILE A 46 1.57 12.45 -10.48
C ILE A 46 0.45 11.89 -9.62
N LYS A 47 -0.72 12.54 -9.71
CA LYS A 47 -2.02 11.97 -9.35
C LYS A 47 -2.74 11.66 -10.64
N VAL A 48 -3.10 10.43 -10.90
CA VAL A 48 -4.00 10.12 -12.01
C VAL A 48 -5.45 10.29 -11.51
N ALA A 49 -6.05 11.48 -11.65
CA ALA A 49 -7.48 11.72 -11.34
C ALA A 49 -8.08 12.86 -12.18
N ALA A 50 -9.36 12.70 -12.53
CA ALA A 50 -10.03 13.37 -13.63
C ALA A 50 -10.48 14.83 -13.40
N LYS A 51 -10.57 15.58 -14.53
CA LYS A 51 -11.09 16.94 -14.84
C LYS A 51 -11.54 17.91 -13.70
N PRO A 52 -11.43 19.25 -13.91
CA PRO A 52 -11.74 20.28 -12.91
C PRO A 52 -13.22 20.39 -12.46
N ASP A 53 -14.18 19.73 -13.13
CA ASP A 53 -15.61 19.70 -12.76
C ASP A 53 -16.11 18.31 -12.32
N PHE A 54 -15.21 17.42 -11.89
CA PHE A 54 -15.57 16.03 -11.58
C PHE A 54 -16.23 15.91 -10.19
N ALA A 55 -17.53 15.64 -10.15
CA ALA A 55 -18.23 15.32 -8.91
C ALA A 55 -17.59 14.08 -8.24
N LEU A 56 -17.18 14.23 -6.98
CA LEU A 56 -16.49 13.21 -6.17
C LEU A 56 -17.27 11.88 -6.05
N SER A 57 -18.58 11.89 -6.33
CA SER A 57 -19.45 10.70 -6.33
C SER A 57 -19.11 9.67 -7.41
N ARG A 58 -18.26 10.00 -8.38
CA ARG A 58 -17.83 9.09 -9.46
C ARG A 58 -16.47 8.41 -9.20
N LEU A 59 -15.86 8.65 -8.04
CA LEU A 59 -14.55 8.09 -7.69
C LEU A 59 -14.58 6.60 -7.30
N THR A 60 -15.76 6.01 -7.11
CA THR A 60 -15.96 4.62 -6.66
C THR A 60 -15.87 3.60 -7.78
N GLU A 61 -15.79 4.03 -9.05
CA GLU A 61 -15.69 3.13 -10.21
C GLU A 61 -14.26 2.99 -10.75
N TRP A 62 -13.32 3.83 -10.29
CA TRP A 62 -12.00 3.96 -10.93
C TRP A 62 -10.85 3.83 -9.94
N LYS A 63 -9.94 2.95 -10.34
CA LYS A 63 -8.64 2.70 -9.74
C LYS A 63 -7.71 3.92 -9.89
N GLN A 64 -7.23 4.49 -8.78
CA GLN A 64 -6.26 5.61 -8.77
C GLN A 64 -4.82 5.12 -8.54
N VAL A 65 -3.88 5.68 -9.30
CA VAL A 65 -2.43 5.41 -9.15
C VAL A 65 -1.67 6.71 -8.91
N LEU A 66 -0.72 6.68 -7.97
CA LEU A 66 0.29 7.72 -7.75
C LEU A 66 1.66 7.17 -8.14
N ILE A 67 2.37 7.96 -8.96
CA ILE A 67 3.70 7.66 -9.47
C ILE A 67 4.59 8.85 -9.14
N GLU A 68 5.74 8.56 -8.53
CA GLU A 68 6.81 9.52 -8.31
C GLU A 68 8.05 9.10 -9.12
N THR A 69 8.78 10.09 -9.64
CA THR A 69 10.07 9.88 -10.29
C THR A 69 11.12 10.74 -9.64
N SER A 70 12.22 10.14 -9.20
CA SER A 70 13.38 10.85 -8.70
C SER A 70 14.61 10.50 -9.54
N GLY A 71 15.31 11.52 -10.04
CA GLY A 71 16.53 11.35 -10.81
C GLY A 71 17.43 12.57 -10.76
N SER A 72 18.55 12.49 -11.48
CA SER A 72 19.65 13.46 -11.40
C SER A 72 19.51 14.63 -12.39
N ASP A 73 18.53 14.59 -13.28
CA ASP A 73 18.30 15.58 -14.34
C ASP A 73 16.78 15.75 -14.52
N GLY A 74 16.27 16.91 -14.08
CA GLY A 74 14.83 17.18 -14.07
C GLY A 74 14.21 17.22 -15.47
N ASP A 75 14.93 17.73 -16.47
CA ASP A 75 14.41 17.81 -17.84
C ASP A 75 14.29 16.41 -18.45
N HIS A 76 15.29 15.56 -18.20
CA HIS A 76 15.27 14.17 -18.65
C HIS A 76 14.15 13.34 -17.98
N ASP A 77 13.95 13.54 -16.68
CA ASP A 77 12.91 12.84 -15.93
C ASP A 77 11.52 13.28 -16.37
N ALA A 78 11.29 14.59 -16.52
CA ALA A 78 10.05 15.13 -17.06
C ALA A 78 9.76 14.59 -18.47
N ALA A 79 10.75 14.56 -19.37
CA ALA A 79 10.58 14.03 -20.72
C ALA A 79 10.25 12.53 -20.76
N LYS A 80 10.79 11.73 -19.84
CA LYS A 80 10.41 10.31 -19.70
C LYS A 80 9.00 10.16 -19.17
N LEU A 81 8.64 10.96 -18.17
CA LEU A 81 7.35 10.92 -17.52
C LEU A 81 6.22 11.29 -18.49
N HIS A 82 6.40 12.36 -19.28
CA HIS A 82 5.47 12.75 -20.33
C HIS A 82 5.27 11.65 -21.36
N ARG A 83 6.35 11.06 -21.89
CA ARG A 83 6.25 9.95 -22.85
C ARG A 83 5.54 8.72 -22.27
N PHE A 84 5.78 8.41 -21.00
CA PHE A 84 5.08 7.32 -20.31
C PHE A 84 3.57 7.59 -20.24
N LEU A 85 3.17 8.81 -19.86
CA LEU A 85 1.76 9.19 -19.78
C LEU A 85 1.08 9.20 -21.14
N GLU A 86 1.73 9.77 -22.16
CA GLU A 86 1.24 9.76 -23.54
C GLU A 86 0.97 8.31 -23.99
N ALA A 87 1.90 7.39 -23.77
CA ALA A 87 1.72 5.99 -24.11
C ALA A 87 0.62 5.30 -23.28
N ALA A 88 0.51 5.61 -21.99
CA ALA A 88 -0.51 5.02 -21.10
C ALA A 88 -1.94 5.50 -21.41
N MET A 89 -2.06 6.71 -21.97
CA MET A 89 -3.34 7.32 -22.35
C MET A 89 -3.70 7.10 -23.83
N SER A 90 -2.72 6.79 -24.68
CA SER A 90 -2.93 6.56 -26.11
C SER A 90 -3.31 5.11 -26.38
N GLY A 91 -4.58 4.88 -26.69
CA GLY A 91 -5.11 3.58 -27.12
C GLY A 91 -6.61 3.69 -27.35
N ASP A 92 -7.06 3.64 -28.61
CA ASP A 92 -8.48 3.64 -28.93
C ASP A 92 -9.13 2.36 -28.36
N GLY A 93 -9.86 2.51 -27.26
CA GLY A 93 -10.56 1.41 -26.57
C GLY A 93 -9.76 0.67 -25.48
N ASP A 94 -8.41 0.74 -25.51
CA ASP A 94 -7.51 -0.02 -24.61
C ASP A 94 -6.58 0.88 -23.75
N ALA A 95 -6.87 2.19 -23.64
CA ALA A 95 -6.09 3.10 -22.80
C ALA A 95 -6.07 2.64 -21.33
N ALA A 96 -4.87 2.39 -20.80
CA ALA A 96 -4.67 1.96 -19.41
C ALA A 96 -4.95 3.10 -18.41
N VAL A 97 -4.82 4.34 -18.86
CA VAL A 97 -5.07 5.55 -18.06
C VAL A 97 -6.14 6.40 -18.73
N ARG A 98 -7.21 6.70 -17.98
CA ARG A 98 -8.33 7.51 -18.47
C ARG A 98 -8.11 9.02 -18.34
N ASP A 99 -7.54 9.47 -17.21
CA ASP A 99 -7.30 10.90 -16.94
C ASP A 99 -6.27 11.07 -15.82
N GLY A 100 -5.50 12.16 -15.81
CA GLY A 100 -4.50 12.41 -14.77
C GLY A 100 -3.96 13.84 -14.70
N VAL A 101 -3.31 14.15 -13.57
CA VAL A 101 -2.66 15.41 -13.27
C VAL A 101 -1.20 15.20 -12.88
N VAL A 102 -0.33 15.95 -13.53
CA VAL A 102 1.10 16.04 -13.20
C VAL A 102 1.29 17.27 -12.31
N ALA A 103 2.01 17.14 -11.19
CA ALA A 103 2.36 18.28 -10.37
C ALA A 103 3.27 19.25 -11.14
N ALA A 104 2.86 20.52 -11.23
CA ALA A 104 3.64 21.60 -11.84
C ALA A 104 4.76 22.11 -10.93
N ASP A 105 4.58 21.96 -9.61
CA ASP A 105 5.54 22.36 -8.60
C ASP A 105 5.46 21.46 -7.35
N GLU A 106 6.38 21.71 -6.43
CA GLU A 106 6.51 20.95 -5.19
C GLU A 106 5.31 21.11 -4.25
N THR A 107 4.64 22.27 -4.28
CA THR A 107 3.44 22.49 -3.47
C THR A 107 2.31 21.59 -3.96
N GLN A 108 2.12 21.49 -5.26
CA GLN A 108 1.17 20.56 -5.86
C GLN A 108 1.57 19.10 -5.63
N ALA A 109 2.86 18.77 -5.70
CA ALA A 109 3.36 17.42 -5.39
C ALA A 109 3.01 17.03 -3.95
N ARG A 110 3.34 17.86 -2.96
CA ARG A 110 2.94 17.60 -1.56
C ARG A 110 1.43 17.47 -1.39
N ALA A 111 0.64 18.31 -2.07
CA ALA A 111 -0.81 18.24 -1.98
C ALA A 111 -1.36 16.91 -2.48
N ILE A 112 -0.76 16.35 -3.52
CA ILE A 112 -1.11 15.02 -4.03
C ILE A 112 -0.64 13.92 -3.07
N TRP A 113 0.58 13.99 -2.53
CA TRP A 113 1.09 13.02 -1.54
C TRP A 113 0.19 12.93 -0.32
N ARG A 114 -0.28 14.08 0.19
CA ARG A 114 -1.20 14.14 1.33
C ARG A 114 -2.46 13.32 1.14
N LEU A 115 -2.93 13.15 -0.10
CA LEU A 115 -4.09 12.29 -0.37
C LEU A 115 -3.78 10.83 -0.08
N ARG A 116 -2.60 10.34 -0.48
CA ARG A 116 -2.15 8.97 -0.20
C ARG A 116 -1.78 8.78 1.27
N GLU A 117 -1.08 9.73 1.87
CA GLU A 117 -0.64 9.64 3.27
C GLU A 117 -1.84 9.72 4.23
N GLY A 118 -2.83 10.57 3.93
CA GLY A 118 -4.00 10.76 4.78
C GLY A 118 -5.00 9.61 4.77
N VAL A 119 -4.83 8.58 3.91
CA VAL A 119 -5.81 7.47 3.79
C VAL A 119 -6.03 6.76 5.12
N SER A 120 -4.96 6.44 5.84
CA SER A 120 -5.05 5.76 7.15
C SER A 120 -5.78 6.62 8.19
N ASP A 121 -5.51 7.93 8.20
CA ASP A 121 -6.09 8.88 9.14
C ASP A 121 -7.58 9.11 8.88
N ALA A 122 -7.97 9.18 7.60
CA ALA A 122 -9.36 9.29 7.20
C ALA A 122 -10.21 8.10 7.66
N MET A 123 -9.69 6.88 7.48
CA MET A 123 -10.38 5.68 7.95
C MET A 123 -10.47 5.62 9.48
N THR A 124 -9.39 5.99 10.18
CA THR A 124 -9.35 5.98 11.65
C THR A 124 -10.31 7.03 12.23
N THR A 125 -10.49 8.15 11.53
CA THR A 125 -11.46 9.19 11.90
C THR A 125 -12.91 8.75 11.65
N ALA A 126 -13.14 7.92 10.62
CA ALA A 126 -14.46 7.45 10.27
C ALA A 126 -15.01 6.36 11.20
N GLY A 127 -14.15 5.57 11.87
CA GLY A 127 -14.60 4.51 12.76
C GLY A 127 -13.49 3.59 13.25
N TYR A 128 -13.88 2.41 13.75
CA TYR A 128 -12.93 1.38 14.18
C TYR A 128 -12.37 0.64 12.97
N VAL A 129 -11.04 0.57 12.84
CA VAL A 129 -10.38 0.01 11.65
C VAL A 129 -9.72 -1.33 11.96
N TYR A 130 -10.16 -2.38 11.26
CA TYR A 130 -9.47 -3.66 11.16
C TYR A 130 -8.39 -3.53 10.08
N LYS A 131 -7.12 -3.55 10.49
CA LYS A 131 -5.98 -3.27 9.60
C LYS A 131 -5.24 -4.56 9.22
N TYR A 132 -5.13 -4.83 7.93
CA TYR A 132 -4.39 -5.95 7.39
C TYR A 132 -3.30 -5.43 6.46
N ASP A 133 -2.07 -5.86 6.72
CA ASP A 133 -0.88 -5.54 5.95
C ASP A 133 -0.36 -6.86 5.38
N VAL A 134 -0.51 -7.06 4.08
CA VAL A 134 -0.26 -8.35 3.41
C VAL A 134 0.54 -8.14 2.12
N SER A 135 1.24 -9.17 1.66
CA SER A 135 1.80 -9.19 0.31
C SER A 135 1.18 -10.31 -0.51
N LEU A 136 0.92 -10.03 -1.79
CA LEU A 136 0.18 -10.91 -2.69
C LEU A 136 0.78 -10.85 -4.10
N PRO A 137 0.68 -11.92 -4.91
CA PRO A 137 1.01 -11.82 -6.33
C PRO A 137 0.18 -10.70 -7.00
N LEU A 138 0.84 -9.80 -7.74
CA LEU A 138 0.20 -8.62 -8.36
C LEU A 138 -1.12 -8.91 -9.10
N PRO A 139 -1.24 -9.96 -9.93
CA PRO A 139 -2.48 -10.24 -10.65
C PRO A 139 -3.69 -10.49 -9.73
N ARG A 140 -3.44 -10.95 -8.50
CA ARG A 140 -4.45 -11.35 -7.52
C ARG A 140 -4.61 -10.37 -6.37
N MET A 141 -3.74 -9.37 -6.28
CA MET A 141 -3.65 -8.46 -5.15
C MET A 141 -5.00 -7.80 -4.83
N TYR A 142 -5.73 -7.36 -5.85
CA TYR A 142 -7.02 -6.69 -5.64
C TYR A 142 -8.22 -7.65 -5.46
N GLU A 143 -8.06 -8.94 -5.78
CA GLU A 143 -9.13 -9.94 -5.56
C GLU A 143 -9.50 -10.02 -4.08
N LEU A 144 -8.53 -9.88 -3.16
CA LEU A 144 -8.79 -9.90 -1.73
C LEU A 144 -9.75 -8.78 -1.28
N VAL A 145 -9.64 -7.60 -1.89
CA VAL A 145 -10.50 -6.45 -1.57
C VAL A 145 -11.93 -6.73 -2.01
N GLU A 146 -12.10 -7.24 -3.23
CA GLU A 146 -13.43 -7.59 -3.78
C GLU A 146 -14.08 -8.75 -3.01
N ASP A 147 -13.31 -9.78 -2.68
CA ASP A 147 -13.80 -10.92 -1.90
C ASP A 147 -14.19 -10.49 -0.48
N THR A 148 -13.46 -9.54 0.12
CA THR A 148 -13.83 -8.97 1.42
C THR A 148 -15.12 -8.16 1.33
N ARG A 149 -15.26 -7.30 0.32
CA ARG A 149 -16.51 -6.56 0.05
C ARG A 149 -17.69 -7.52 -0.12
N ALA A 150 -17.53 -8.58 -0.91
CA ALA A 150 -18.56 -9.59 -1.14
C ALA A 150 -18.95 -10.31 0.15
N ARG A 151 -17.97 -10.71 0.96
CA ARG A 151 -18.21 -11.40 2.24
C ARG A 151 -18.98 -10.54 3.24
N LEU A 152 -18.66 -9.24 3.33
CA LEU A 152 -19.40 -8.30 4.20
C LEU A 152 -20.82 -8.05 3.70
N ARG A 153 -21.02 -7.98 2.38
CA ARG A 153 -22.34 -7.87 1.75
C ARG A 153 -23.21 -9.08 2.04
N ASP A 154 -22.68 -10.28 1.82
CA ASP A 154 -23.41 -11.54 2.05
C ASP A 154 -23.80 -11.72 3.53
N ALA A 155 -23.02 -11.15 4.45
CA ALA A 155 -23.32 -11.12 5.88
C ALA A 155 -24.26 -9.98 6.33
N GLY A 156 -24.66 -9.10 5.41
CA GLY A 156 -25.56 -7.97 5.64
C GLY A 156 -24.95 -6.83 6.45
N VAL A 157 -23.62 -6.65 6.40
CA VAL A 157 -22.90 -5.63 7.19
C VAL A 157 -22.16 -4.60 6.32
N GLU A 158 -22.30 -4.63 5.00
CA GLU A 158 -21.60 -3.71 4.09
C GLU A 158 -21.93 -2.23 4.31
N GLU A 159 -23.07 -1.91 4.93
CA GLU A 159 -23.44 -0.54 5.25
C GLU A 159 -22.76 -0.01 6.51
N SER A 160 -22.54 -0.86 7.51
CA SER A 160 -21.84 -0.49 8.74
C SER A 160 -20.33 -0.74 8.70
N ALA A 161 -19.85 -1.59 7.78
CA ALA A 161 -18.44 -1.95 7.62
C ALA A 161 -17.97 -1.74 6.17
N LYS A 162 -17.13 -0.72 5.95
CA LYS A 162 -16.63 -0.34 4.62
C LYS A 162 -15.22 -0.87 4.39
N THR A 163 -14.98 -1.53 3.27
CA THR A 163 -13.66 -2.07 2.90
C THR A 163 -12.92 -1.11 1.98
N ALA A 164 -11.64 -0.85 2.27
CA ALA A 164 -10.73 -0.08 1.43
C ALA A 164 -9.43 -0.85 1.20
N GLY A 165 -8.95 -0.82 -0.03
CA GLY A 165 -7.66 -1.38 -0.43
C GLY A 165 -6.75 -0.31 -1.02
N TYR A 166 -5.56 -0.18 -0.46
CA TYR A 166 -4.51 0.71 -0.97
C TYR A 166 -3.14 0.13 -0.63
N GLY A 167 -2.07 0.68 -1.21
CA GLY A 167 -0.73 0.24 -0.84
C GLY A 167 0.28 0.46 -1.94
N HIS A 168 1.28 -0.40 -1.92
CA HIS A 168 2.48 -0.34 -2.72
C HIS A 168 2.36 -1.38 -3.82
N LEU A 169 1.97 -0.94 -5.01
CA LEU A 169 1.85 -1.83 -6.17
C LEU A 169 3.24 -2.26 -6.68
N GLY A 170 4.29 -1.47 -6.44
CA GLY A 170 5.64 -1.76 -6.92
C GLY A 170 6.31 -2.99 -6.28
N ASP A 171 6.00 -3.28 -5.02
CA ASP A 171 6.55 -4.39 -4.22
C ASP A 171 5.48 -5.42 -3.81
N ALA A 172 4.26 -5.23 -4.32
CA ALA A 172 3.10 -6.09 -4.12
C ALA A 172 2.61 -6.16 -2.65
N ASN A 173 2.69 -5.04 -1.93
CA ASN A 173 2.15 -4.88 -0.58
C ASN A 173 0.79 -4.15 -0.57
N LEU A 174 -0.23 -4.86 -0.07
CA LEU A 174 -1.60 -4.37 0.10
C LEU A 174 -1.88 -4.07 1.58
N HIS A 175 -2.32 -2.84 1.84
CA HIS A 175 -3.03 -2.48 3.06
C HIS A 175 -4.54 -2.62 2.81
N LEU A 176 -5.12 -3.71 3.31
CA LEU A 176 -6.56 -3.88 3.35
C LEU A 176 -7.08 -3.40 4.69
N ASN A 177 -8.05 -2.51 4.67
CA ASN A 177 -8.68 -1.99 5.87
C ASN A 177 -10.19 -2.17 5.78
N VAL A 178 -10.79 -2.62 6.87
CA VAL A 178 -12.25 -2.61 7.04
C VAL A 178 -12.58 -1.64 8.16
N THR A 179 -13.37 -0.62 7.88
CA THR A 179 -13.76 0.41 8.83
C THR A 179 -15.21 0.18 9.26
N SER A 180 -15.40 -0.18 10.53
CA SER A 180 -16.72 -0.23 11.16
C SER A 180 -17.11 1.15 11.69
N LEU A 181 -18.20 1.70 11.15
CA LEU A 181 -18.68 3.06 11.42
C LEU A 181 -19.34 3.22 12.80
N THR A 182 -19.68 2.10 13.45
CA THR A 182 -20.35 2.08 14.76
C THR A 182 -19.42 1.69 15.91
N GLY A 183 -18.10 1.68 15.67
CA GLY A 183 -17.09 1.21 16.61
C GLY A 183 -16.72 -0.26 16.39
N ARG A 184 -16.03 -0.88 17.35
CA ARG A 184 -15.62 -2.28 17.24
C ARG A 184 -16.84 -3.20 17.20
N ASP A 185 -16.88 -4.06 16.19
CA ASP A 185 -17.90 -5.08 15.97
C ASP A 185 -17.23 -6.48 15.86
N ASP A 186 -17.49 -7.34 16.84
CA ASP A 186 -16.90 -8.68 16.84
C ASP A 186 -17.46 -9.57 15.72
N LYS A 187 -18.68 -9.32 15.22
CA LYS A 187 -19.22 -10.02 14.04
C LYS A 187 -18.38 -9.73 12.80
N VAL A 188 -17.93 -8.48 12.63
CA VAL A 188 -17.03 -8.09 11.53
C VAL A 188 -15.67 -8.78 11.70
N LEU A 189 -15.15 -8.83 12.92
CA LEU A 189 -13.88 -9.52 13.20
C LEU A 189 -13.96 -11.02 12.86
N ASP A 190 -15.02 -11.71 13.29
CA ASP A 190 -15.24 -13.13 13.04
C ASP A 190 -15.46 -13.45 11.56
N LEU A 191 -15.96 -12.48 10.78
CA LEU A 191 -16.03 -12.60 9.33
C LEU A 191 -14.64 -12.51 8.71
N LEU A 192 -13.76 -11.65 9.22
CA LEU A 192 -12.44 -11.39 8.64
C LEU A 192 -11.40 -12.43 9.07
N GLU A 193 -11.42 -12.87 10.32
CA GLU A 193 -10.43 -13.79 10.89
C GLU A 193 -11.05 -15.14 11.28
N PRO A 194 -10.42 -16.28 10.92
CA PRO A 194 -9.11 -16.42 10.26
C PRO A 194 -9.15 -16.32 8.73
N TRP A 195 -10.35 -16.14 8.14
CA TRP A 195 -10.60 -16.26 6.70
C TRP A 195 -9.61 -15.46 5.83
N LEU A 196 -9.32 -14.21 6.18
CA LEU A 196 -8.44 -13.33 5.41
C LEU A 196 -7.01 -13.88 5.37
N PHE A 197 -6.49 -14.37 6.50
CA PHE A 197 -5.14 -14.94 6.54
C PHE A 197 -5.06 -16.26 5.76
N GLU A 198 -6.10 -17.09 5.82
CA GLU A 198 -6.20 -18.30 5.00
C GLU A 198 -6.29 -17.98 3.50
N TRP A 199 -7.03 -16.93 3.14
CA TRP A 199 -7.13 -16.45 1.77
C TRP A 199 -5.75 -16.04 1.25
N VAL A 200 -5.01 -15.26 2.03
CA VAL A 200 -3.65 -14.82 1.70
C VAL A 200 -2.72 -16.02 1.52
N ALA A 201 -2.78 -17.01 2.41
CA ALA A 201 -1.99 -18.23 2.31
C ALA A 201 -2.32 -19.04 1.03
N LYS A 202 -3.61 -19.19 0.70
CA LYS A 202 -4.06 -19.85 -0.55
C LYS A 202 -3.59 -19.10 -1.80
N ALA A 203 -3.44 -17.78 -1.70
CA ALA A 203 -2.87 -16.96 -2.76
C ALA A 203 -1.33 -16.95 -2.79
N SER A 204 -0.66 -17.78 -1.97
CA SER A 204 0.80 -17.79 -1.82
C SER A 204 1.38 -16.44 -1.41
N GLY A 205 0.65 -15.69 -0.58
CA GLY A 205 1.05 -14.40 -0.03
C GLY A 205 1.66 -14.47 1.37
N SER A 206 2.02 -13.31 1.91
CA SER A 206 2.45 -13.14 3.31
C SER A 206 1.38 -12.41 4.12
N ILE A 207 1.05 -12.91 5.32
CA ILE A 207 0.13 -12.26 6.28
C ILE A 207 0.71 -11.00 6.93
N SER A 208 1.99 -10.72 6.70
CA SER A 208 2.65 -9.48 7.09
C SER A 208 3.70 -9.12 6.07
N ALA A 209 3.54 -7.98 5.41
CA ALA A 209 4.53 -7.48 4.47
C ALA A 209 5.58 -6.61 5.19
N GLU A 210 5.13 -5.64 5.98
CA GLU A 210 5.99 -4.61 6.57
C GLU A 210 5.83 -4.50 8.09
N HIS A 211 4.61 -4.64 8.61
CA HIS A 211 4.32 -4.32 10.02
C HIS A 211 4.79 -5.38 11.03
N GLY A 212 5.27 -6.52 10.55
CA GLY A 212 5.69 -7.65 11.36
C GLY A 212 4.56 -8.39 12.08
N ILE A 213 4.95 -9.40 12.87
CA ILE A 213 4.01 -10.32 13.54
C ILE A 213 3.49 -9.76 14.86
N GLY A 214 4.38 -9.15 15.66
CA GLY A 214 4.04 -8.52 16.93
C GLY A 214 3.27 -9.45 17.86
N GLN A 215 2.25 -8.92 18.54
CA GLN A 215 1.38 -9.69 19.43
C GLN A 215 0.11 -10.19 18.72
N CYS A 216 -0.31 -9.54 17.63
CA CYS A 216 -1.60 -9.80 17.00
C CYS A 216 -1.60 -11.01 16.06
N LYS A 217 -0.47 -11.27 15.38
CA LYS A 217 -0.35 -12.32 14.36
C LYS A 217 0.41 -13.61 14.73
N PRO A 218 0.96 -13.85 15.94
CA PRO A 218 1.75 -15.07 16.21
C PRO A 218 1.02 -16.38 15.87
N HIS A 219 -0.29 -16.46 16.15
CA HIS A 219 -1.09 -17.66 15.87
C HIS A 219 -1.24 -17.97 14.37
N PHE A 220 -1.01 -16.98 13.51
CA PHE A 220 -1.13 -17.12 12.06
C PHE A 220 0.22 -17.31 11.35
N LEU A 221 1.36 -17.28 12.07
CA LEU A 221 2.69 -17.34 11.46
C LEU A 221 2.90 -18.55 10.54
N HIS A 222 2.30 -19.69 10.89
CA HIS A 222 2.33 -20.94 10.12
C HIS A 222 1.72 -20.81 8.71
N LEU A 223 0.87 -19.80 8.48
CA LEU A 223 0.26 -19.52 7.18
C LEU A 223 1.24 -18.88 6.18
N SER A 224 2.38 -18.35 6.66
CA SER A 224 3.38 -17.70 5.79
C SER A 224 4.80 -18.22 5.97
N LYS A 225 5.04 -19.09 6.95
CA LYS A 225 6.36 -19.68 7.21
C LYS A 225 6.22 -21.18 7.42
N ALA A 226 7.11 -21.93 6.78
CA ALA A 226 7.24 -23.35 7.00
C ALA A 226 7.70 -23.63 8.44
N ASP A 227 7.27 -24.77 8.98
CA ASP A 227 7.60 -25.20 10.35
C ASP A 227 9.10 -25.18 10.63
N SER A 228 9.92 -25.61 9.67
CA SER A 228 11.38 -25.59 9.79
C SER A 228 11.98 -24.18 9.98
N ALA A 229 11.38 -23.16 9.35
CA ALA A 229 11.78 -21.78 9.56
C ALA A 229 11.37 -21.29 10.95
N VAL A 230 10.18 -21.69 11.42
CA VAL A 230 9.69 -21.35 12.77
C VAL A 230 10.54 -22.01 13.85
N ASP A 231 10.94 -23.26 13.66
CA ASP A 231 11.82 -23.99 14.59
C ASP A 231 13.20 -23.33 14.68
N LEU A 232 13.74 -22.87 13.54
CA LEU A 232 14.99 -22.10 13.54
C LEU A 232 14.84 -20.77 14.29
N MET A 233 13.73 -20.05 14.08
CA MET A 233 13.46 -18.81 14.83
C MET A 233 13.37 -19.06 16.34
N LYS A 234 12.71 -20.15 16.77
CA LYS A 234 12.64 -20.57 18.19
C LYS A 234 14.03 -20.90 18.74
N THR A 235 14.85 -21.62 17.98
CA THR A 235 16.24 -21.95 18.35
C THR A 235 17.08 -20.70 18.57
N LEU A 236 17.01 -19.73 17.65
CA LEU A 236 17.72 -18.46 17.78
C LEU A 236 17.24 -17.66 18.98
N LYS A 237 15.92 -17.60 19.23
CA LYS A 237 15.35 -16.91 20.39
C LYS A 237 15.83 -17.51 21.71
N ALA A 238 15.82 -18.83 21.83
CA ALA A 238 16.29 -19.53 23.04
C ALA A 238 17.81 -19.36 23.27
N THR A 239 18.59 -19.27 22.19
CA THR A 239 20.05 -19.06 22.27
C THR A 239 20.40 -17.65 22.73
N LEU A 240 19.70 -16.63 22.20
CA LEU A 240 20.00 -15.22 22.47
C LEU A 240 19.31 -14.67 23.72
N ASP A 241 18.15 -15.21 24.09
CA ASP A 241 17.35 -14.78 25.25
C ASP A 241 16.80 -16.00 26.01
N PRO A 242 17.67 -16.76 26.71
CA PRO A 242 17.29 -17.99 27.41
C PRO A 242 16.32 -17.74 28.58
N GLN A 243 16.28 -16.52 29.13
CA GLN A 243 15.36 -16.14 30.19
C GLN A 243 14.01 -15.61 29.67
N GLY A 244 13.89 -15.39 28.35
CA GLY A 244 12.66 -14.90 27.73
C GLY A 244 12.26 -13.48 28.15
N ILE A 245 13.21 -12.65 28.61
CA ILE A 245 12.90 -11.32 29.14
C ILE A 245 12.76 -10.26 28.04
N LEU A 246 13.29 -10.52 26.85
CA LEU A 246 13.21 -9.60 25.72
C LEU A 246 11.89 -9.78 24.98
N ASN A 247 10.91 -8.95 25.36
CA ASN A 247 9.63 -8.76 24.67
C ASN A 247 8.79 -10.06 24.58
N PRO A 248 8.40 -10.65 25.73
CA PRO A 248 7.64 -11.90 25.75
C PRO A 248 6.26 -11.76 25.07
N TYR A 249 5.67 -12.90 24.70
CA TYR A 249 4.33 -13.03 24.09
C TYR A 249 4.19 -12.46 22.67
N LYS A 250 5.31 -12.16 22.00
CA LYS A 250 5.33 -11.57 20.65
C LYS A 250 6.14 -12.43 19.69
N VAL A 251 5.75 -12.37 18.41
CA VAL A 251 6.36 -13.04 17.25
C VAL A 251 6.28 -14.57 17.29
N LEU A 252 6.87 -15.19 18.32
CA LEU A 252 6.88 -16.64 18.52
C LEU A 252 6.04 -16.94 19.76
N VAL A 253 5.00 -17.75 19.57
CA VAL A 253 4.19 -18.34 20.64
C VAL A 253 4.31 -19.86 20.65
#